data_AF-A0A0Q5R3Y3-F1
#
_entry.id   AF-A0A0Q5R3Y3-F1
#
_cell.length_a   1.000
_cell.length_b   1.000
_cell.length_c   1.000
_cell.angle_alpha   90.00
_cell.angle_beta   90.00
_cell.angle_gamma   90.00
#
_symmetry.space_group_name_H-M   'P 1'
#
loop_
_entity.id
_entity.type
_entity.pdbx_description
1 polymer ?
#
loop_
_entity_poly.entity_id
_entity_poly.type
_entity_poly.pdbx_seq_one_letter_code
_entity_poly.pdbx_strand_id
1 'polypeptide(L)'
;MIFTGAKELRDVLSSHGQLSESLMTGFCLVNNGFSALIEFEIIVDASGRPITEERTLRIVLVGVAEIVMHGGLNDHIKANPGAVNWGLSEVALVEVSTEGADTVLLCQWEGSRSLRIQCGSAVAAWSREELRPHVDL
;
A
#
# COMPACT_ATOMS: atom_id res chain seq x y z
N MET A 1 -7.74 14.59 5.99
CA MET A 1 -8.67 13.70 6.72
C MET A 1 -7.87 12.49 7.16
N ILE A 2 -7.97 12.10 8.43
CA ILE A 2 -7.20 11.00 9.01
C ILE A 2 -8.14 9.81 9.21
N PHE A 3 -7.74 8.63 8.75
CA PHE A 3 -8.50 7.39 8.89
C PHE A 3 -7.73 6.46 9.81
N THR A 4 -8.36 5.89 10.84
CA THR A 4 -7.67 5.06 11.83
C THR A 4 -8.31 3.68 11.93
N GLY A 5 -7.55 2.62 11.64
CA GLY A 5 -7.99 1.24 11.79
C GLY A 5 -8.38 0.54 10.49
N ALA A 6 -8.52 -0.78 10.57
CA ALA A 6 -8.70 -1.64 9.39
C ALA A 6 -10.03 -1.42 8.64
N LYS A 7 -11.08 -0.93 9.30
CA LYS A 7 -12.37 -0.68 8.65
C LYS A 7 -12.32 0.63 7.87
N GLU A 8 -11.88 1.70 8.52
CA GLU A 8 -11.75 3.03 7.94
C GLU A 8 -10.78 3.00 6.76
N LEU A 9 -9.67 2.26 6.89
CA LEU A 9 -8.75 2.07 5.78
C LEU A 9 -9.39 1.32 4.61
N ARG A 10 -10.17 0.25 4.87
CA ARG A 10 -10.94 -0.43 3.82
C ARG A 10 -11.91 0.51 3.12
N ASP A 11 -12.65 1.31 3.88
CA ASP A 11 -13.66 2.22 3.33
C ASP A 11 -13.00 3.25 2.38
N VAL A 12 -11.84 3.79 2.76
CA VAL A 12 -11.04 4.66 1.90
C VAL A 12 -10.60 3.93 0.63
N LEU A 13 -9.96 2.76 0.77
CA LEU A 13 -9.47 2.00 -0.37
C LEU A 13 -10.62 1.64 -1.33
N SER A 14 -11.76 1.19 -0.81
CA SER A 14 -12.96 0.87 -1.59
C SER A 14 -13.52 2.08 -2.34
N SER A 15 -13.47 3.29 -1.76
CA SER A 15 -13.87 4.51 -2.47
C SER A 15 -12.97 4.87 -3.67
N HIS A 16 -11.80 4.23 -3.75
CA HIS A 16 -10.80 4.39 -4.80
C HIS A 16 -10.52 3.09 -5.56
N GLY A 17 -11.52 2.21 -5.69
CA GLY A 17 -11.40 0.97 -6.46
C GLY A 17 -10.38 -0.02 -5.90
N GLN A 18 -10.18 -0.02 -4.57
CA GLN A 18 -9.15 -0.82 -3.89
C GLN A 18 -7.73 -0.58 -4.41
N LEU A 19 -7.49 0.60 -4.99
CA LEU A 19 -6.22 0.94 -5.62
C LEU A 19 -5.86 -0.01 -6.77
N SER A 20 -6.85 -0.64 -7.42
CA SER A 20 -6.66 -1.68 -8.44
C SER A 20 -5.88 -1.25 -9.67
N GLU A 21 -5.64 0.05 -9.88
CA GLU A 21 -4.69 0.60 -10.86
C GLU A 21 -3.83 1.73 -10.26
N SER A 22 -3.44 1.63 -8.99
CA SER A 22 -2.53 2.61 -8.36
C SER A 22 -1.09 2.10 -8.33
N LEU A 23 -0.14 3.03 -8.39
CA LEU A 23 1.29 2.73 -8.37
C LEU A 23 1.83 2.86 -6.95
N MET A 24 2.54 1.86 -6.42
CA MET A 24 3.26 2.04 -5.16
C MET A 24 4.56 2.81 -5.43
N THR A 25 4.58 4.08 -5.06
CA THR A 25 5.71 4.98 -5.35
C THR A 25 6.71 5.06 -4.21
N GLY A 26 6.35 4.58 -3.02
CA GLY A 26 7.23 4.58 -1.86
C GLY A 26 6.90 3.49 -0.85
N PHE A 27 7.94 2.90 -0.28
CA PHE A 27 7.88 2.07 0.91
C PHE A 27 9.12 2.33 1.76
N CYS A 28 8.93 2.69 3.02
CA CYS A 28 10.03 2.84 3.97
C CYS A 28 9.64 2.48 5.40
N LEU A 29 10.62 2.02 6.15
CA LEU A 29 10.53 1.90 7.60
C LEU A 29 10.83 3.26 8.23
N VAL A 30 9.97 3.69 9.16
CA VAL A 30 10.06 4.97 9.87
C VAL A 30 10.00 4.71 11.38
N ASN A 31 10.31 5.71 12.20
CA ASN A 31 10.40 5.56 13.66
C ASN A 31 11.30 4.38 14.09
N ASN A 32 12.49 4.24 13.49
CA ASN A 32 13.42 3.13 13.73
C ASN A 32 12.84 1.74 13.41
N GLY A 33 11.88 1.65 12.49
CA GLY A 33 11.23 0.40 12.11
C GLY A 33 10.01 0.02 12.95
N PHE A 34 9.63 0.85 13.93
CA PHE A 34 8.37 0.68 14.65
C PHE A 34 7.14 0.87 13.74
N SER A 35 7.27 1.71 12.73
CA SER A 35 6.22 2.00 11.77
C SER A 35 6.70 1.80 10.33
N ALA A 36 5.77 1.58 9.40
CA ALA A 36 6.04 1.59 7.97
C ALA A 36 5.20 2.67 7.28
N LEU A 37 5.80 3.40 6.34
CA LEU A 37 5.11 4.32 5.44
C LEU A 37 5.06 3.69 4.05
N ILE A 38 3.87 3.70 3.45
CA ILE A 38 3.65 3.33 2.06
C ILE A 38 2.97 4.51 1.34
N GLU A 39 3.43 4.80 0.13
CA GLU A 39 2.87 5.84 -0.74
C GLU A 39 2.30 5.18 -2.01
N PHE A 40 1.04 5.49 -2.31
CA PHE A 40 0.35 5.04 -3.51
C PHE A 40 -0.07 6.24 -4.34
N GLU A 41 0.29 6.25 -5.61
CA GLU A 41 -0.21 7.21 -6.59
C GLU A 41 -1.46 6.65 -7.27
N ILE A 42 -2.57 7.35 -7.09
CA ILE A 42 -3.85 7.02 -7.70
C ILE A 42 -3.91 7.70 -9.06
N ILE A 43 -4.04 6.91 -10.12
CA ILE A 43 -4.10 7.38 -11.51
C ILE A 43 -5.46 7.09 -12.17
N VAL A 44 -6.32 6.29 -11.53
CA VAL A 44 -7.71 6.05 -11.96
C VAL A 44 -8.72 6.21 -10.82
N ASP A 45 -9.97 6.51 -11.17
CA ASP A 45 -11.09 6.53 -10.24
C ASP A 45 -11.70 5.12 -10.01
N ALA A 46 -12.68 5.03 -9.10
CA ALA A 46 -13.37 3.76 -8.80
C ALA A 46 -14.16 3.18 -10.00
N SER A 47 -14.34 3.93 -11.09
CA SER A 47 -14.94 3.46 -12.34
C SER A 47 -13.90 3.05 -13.39
N GLY A 48 -12.61 3.07 -13.05
CA GLY A 48 -11.50 2.76 -13.95
C GLY A 48 -11.18 3.87 -14.95
N ARG A 49 -11.63 5.11 -14.69
CA ARG A 49 -11.31 6.25 -15.57
C ARG A 49 -10.05 6.95 -15.09
N PRO A 50 -9.13 7.31 -16.00
CA PRO A 50 -7.97 8.12 -15.63
C PRO A 50 -8.40 9.43 -14.94
N ILE A 51 -7.75 9.76 -13.83
CA ILE A 51 -7.96 11.04 -13.16
C ILE A 51 -6.96 12.07 -13.71
N THR A 52 -7.40 13.33 -13.83
CA THR A 52 -6.58 14.42 -14.39
C THR A 52 -5.58 15.02 -13.41
N GLU A 53 -5.76 14.78 -12.12
CA GLU A 53 -4.84 15.20 -11.05
C GLU A 53 -4.41 13.98 -10.27
N GLU A 54 -3.14 13.60 -10.39
CA GLU A 54 -2.53 12.54 -9.60
C GLU A 54 -2.71 12.84 -8.11
N ARG A 55 -3.14 11.82 -7.35
CA ARG A 55 -3.29 11.93 -5.90
C ARG A 55 -2.46 10.87 -5.21
N THR A 56 -1.61 11.29 -4.29
CA THR A 56 -0.85 10.35 -3.47
C THR A 56 -1.61 10.04 -2.18
N LEU A 57 -2.08 8.81 -2.03
CA LEU A 57 -2.52 8.27 -0.76
C LEU A 57 -1.31 7.77 0.02
N ARG A 58 -1.20 8.16 1.29
CA ARG A 58 -0.13 7.73 2.17
C ARG A 58 -0.72 6.92 3.31
N ILE A 59 -0.13 5.77 3.57
CA ILE A 59 -0.56 4.85 4.62
C ILE A 59 0.60 4.63 5.58
N VAL A 60 0.37 4.95 6.85
CA VAL A 60 1.27 4.69 7.96
C VAL A 60 0.74 3.50 8.74
N LEU A 61 1.55 2.46 8.85
CA LEU A 61 1.27 1.27 9.64
C LEU A 61 2.06 1.38 10.94
N VAL A 62 1.37 1.46 12.07
CA VAL A 62 1.94 1.76 13.39
C VAL A 62 2.01 0.50 14.23
N GLY A 63 3.16 0.28 14.89
CA GLY A 63 3.38 -0.93 15.68
C GLY A 63 3.46 -2.15 14.77
N VAL A 64 4.38 -2.12 13.81
CA VAL A 64 4.64 -3.21 12.87
C VAL A 64 5.08 -4.44 13.64
N ALA A 65 4.32 -5.52 13.50
CA ALA A 65 4.62 -6.83 14.09
C ALA A 65 5.35 -7.74 13.10
N GLU A 66 4.99 -7.67 11.81
CA GLU A 66 5.56 -8.52 10.77
C GLU A 66 5.56 -7.81 9.41
N ILE A 67 6.63 -8.02 8.63
CA ILE A 67 6.70 -7.66 7.21
C ILE A 67 7.17 -8.88 6.44
N VAL A 68 6.38 -9.30 5.45
CA VAL A 68 6.70 -10.38 4.54
C VAL A 68 6.66 -9.85 3.12
N MET A 69 7.80 -9.92 2.43
CA MET A 69 7.88 -9.63 1.00
C MET A 69 8.11 -10.95 0.24
N HIS A 70 7.22 -11.26 -0.69
CA HIS A 70 7.38 -12.36 -1.61
C HIS A 70 7.79 -11.81 -2.98
N GLY A 71 9.01 -12.10 -3.41
CA GLY A 71 9.48 -11.84 -4.76
C GLY A 71 9.25 -13.06 -5.64
N GLY A 72 8.30 -13.00 -6.57
CA GLY A 72 8.05 -14.05 -7.55
C GLY A 72 8.28 -13.59 -8.98
N LEU A 73 8.71 -14.53 -9.83
CA LEU A 73 8.73 -14.36 -11.28
C LEU A 73 7.66 -15.28 -11.88
N ASN A 74 6.69 -14.70 -12.59
CA ASN A 74 5.77 -15.49 -13.39
C ASN A 74 6.49 -16.04 -14.65
N ASP A 75 5.86 -16.97 -15.36
CA ASP A 75 6.50 -17.63 -16.50
C ASP A 75 6.80 -16.67 -17.66
N HIS A 76 6.01 -15.60 -17.80
CA HIS A 76 6.29 -14.53 -18.76
C HIS A 76 7.60 -13.81 -18.45
N ILE A 77 7.83 -13.44 -17.20
CA ILE A 77 9.07 -12.78 -16.76
C ILE A 77 10.27 -13.73 -16.85
N LYS A 78 10.09 -15.01 -16.47
CA LYS A 78 11.17 -16.01 -16.65
C LYS A 78 11.58 -16.16 -18.12
N ALA A 79 10.62 -16.08 -19.04
CA ALA A 79 10.87 -16.12 -20.47
C ALA A 79 11.50 -14.82 -21.01
N ASN A 80 11.28 -13.68 -20.34
CA ASN A 80 11.76 -12.37 -20.75
C ASN A 80 12.46 -11.63 -19.58
N PRO A 81 13.68 -12.02 -19.17
CA PRO A 81 14.35 -11.41 -18.02
C PRO A 81 14.58 -9.89 -18.14
N GLY A 82 14.65 -9.35 -19.36
CA GLY A 82 14.75 -7.90 -19.59
C GLY A 82 13.47 -7.11 -19.30
N ALA A 83 12.34 -7.80 -19.14
CA ALA A 83 11.06 -7.21 -18.72
C ALA A 83 10.88 -7.22 -17.19
N VAL A 84 11.87 -7.68 -16.43
CA VAL A 84 11.80 -7.64 -14.96
C VAL A 84 11.81 -6.19 -14.50
N ASN A 85 10.65 -5.72 -14.07
CA ASN A 85 10.53 -4.51 -13.29
C ASN A 85 10.37 -4.91 -11.82
N TRP A 86 11.46 -4.83 -11.04
CA TRP A 86 11.38 -4.99 -9.57
C TRP A 86 10.80 -3.74 -8.88
N GLY A 87 10.47 -2.71 -9.66
CA GLY A 87 9.89 -1.49 -9.13
C GLY A 87 8.56 -1.75 -8.45
N LEU A 88 8.37 -1.13 -7.30
CA LEU A 88 7.05 -0.93 -6.67
C LEU A 88 6.08 -0.16 -7.59
N SER A 89 6.58 0.36 -8.71
CA SER A 89 5.92 1.09 -9.79
C SER A 89 4.86 0.29 -10.58
N GLU A 90 4.42 -0.85 -10.10
CA GLU A 90 3.41 -1.67 -10.78
C GLU A 90 2.16 -1.80 -9.92
N VAL A 91 1.05 -1.98 -10.61
CA VAL A 91 -0.30 -1.96 -10.07
C VAL A 91 -0.48 -3.09 -9.05
N ALA A 92 -0.87 -2.70 -7.83
CA ALA A 92 -1.14 -3.63 -6.76
C ALA A 92 -2.64 -3.74 -6.46
N LEU A 93 -3.17 -4.95 -6.33
CA LEU A 93 -4.39 -5.14 -5.56
C LEU A 93 -4.03 -4.87 -4.09
N VAL A 94 -4.71 -3.91 -3.46
CA VAL A 94 -4.49 -3.58 -2.05
C VAL A 94 -5.68 -4.05 -1.22
N GLU A 95 -5.43 -5.03 -0.37
CA GLU A 95 -6.41 -5.59 0.55
C GLU A 95 -6.05 -5.23 1.98
N VAL A 96 -7.08 -4.98 2.78
CA VAL A 96 -6.95 -4.76 4.21
C VAL A 96 -7.83 -5.75 4.93
N SER A 97 -7.24 -6.48 5.87
CA SER A 97 -7.92 -7.46 6.70
C SER A 97 -7.49 -7.31 8.16
N THR A 98 -7.97 -8.21 9.02
CA THR A 98 -7.63 -8.24 10.43
C THR A 98 -7.24 -9.64 10.83
N GLU A 99 -6.14 -9.78 11.58
CA GLU A 99 -5.71 -11.04 12.19
C GLU A 99 -5.65 -10.85 13.71
N GLY A 100 -6.66 -11.36 14.41
CA GLY A 100 -6.86 -11.03 15.82
C GLY A 100 -7.18 -9.55 16.01
N ALA A 101 -6.36 -8.85 16.80
CA ALA A 101 -6.48 -7.40 17.01
C ALA A 101 -5.70 -6.56 15.99
N ASP A 102 -4.85 -7.20 15.19
CA ASP A 102 -3.95 -6.50 14.29
C ASP A 102 -4.61 -6.22 12.94
N THR A 103 -4.24 -5.09 12.35
CA THR A 103 -4.53 -4.74 10.96
C THR A 103 -3.50 -5.37 10.05
N VAL A 104 -3.95 -5.99 8.96
CA VAL A 104 -3.07 -6.56 7.95
C VAL A 104 -3.31 -5.84 6.63
N LEU A 105 -2.25 -5.23 6.09
CA LEU A 105 -2.23 -4.68 4.74
C LEU A 105 -1.53 -5.68 3.81
N LEU A 106 -2.17 -6.02 2.70
CA LEU A 106 -1.63 -6.87 1.66
C LEU A 106 -1.63 -6.12 0.33
N CYS A 107 -0.46 -5.99 -0.28
CA CYS A 107 -0.28 -5.46 -1.63
C CYS A 107 0.19 -6.61 -2.52
N GLN A 108 -0.50 -6.85 -3.64
CA GLN A 108 -0.18 -7.95 -4.56
C GLN A 108 0.10 -7.44 -5.98
N TRP A 109 1.23 -7.85 -6.56
CA TRP A 109 1.59 -7.55 -7.95
C TRP A 109 1.63 -8.83 -8.80
N GLU A 110 0.98 -8.77 -9.96
CA GLU A 110 1.01 -9.80 -11.01
C GLU A 110 0.84 -11.26 -10.50
N GLY A 111 0.05 -11.44 -9.42
CA GLY A 111 -0.25 -12.72 -8.78
C GLY A 111 0.92 -13.46 -8.13
N SER A 112 2.17 -13.04 -8.37
CA SER A 112 3.37 -13.78 -7.94
C SER A 112 4.20 -13.01 -6.91
N ARG A 113 3.97 -11.72 -6.75
CA ARG A 113 4.70 -10.85 -5.83
C ARG A 113 3.74 -10.27 -4.82
N SER A 114 4.18 -10.12 -3.58
CA SER A 114 3.36 -9.49 -2.56
C SER A 114 4.17 -8.86 -1.44
N LEU A 115 3.56 -7.88 -0.78
CA LEU A 115 4.01 -7.26 0.44
C LEU A 115 2.87 -7.38 1.44
N ARG A 116 3.07 -8.14 2.50
CA ARG A 116 2.14 -8.26 3.62
C ARG A 116 2.76 -7.58 4.83
N ILE A 117 2.01 -6.71 5.49
CA ILE A 117 2.42 -6.03 6.71
C ILE A 117 1.33 -6.18 7.76
N GLN A 118 1.71 -6.72 8.92
CA GLN A 118 0.86 -6.82 10.10
C GLN A 118 1.26 -5.74 11.10
N CYS A 119 0.28 -4.99 11.61
CA CYS A 119 0.50 -3.87 12.51
C CYS A 119 -0.67 -3.68 13.48
N GLY A 120 -0.40 -3.02 14.62
CA GLY A 120 -1.44 -2.72 15.61
C GLY A 120 -2.51 -1.74 15.10
N SER A 121 -2.12 -0.73 14.33
CA SER A 121 -3.07 0.18 13.69
C SER A 121 -2.55 0.77 12.38
N ALA A 122 -3.45 1.26 11.55
CA ALA A 122 -3.12 1.91 10.30
C ALA A 122 -3.75 3.30 10.21
N VAL A 123 -3.02 4.23 9.61
CA VAL A 123 -3.43 5.61 9.39
C VAL A 123 -3.27 5.96 7.92
N ALA A 124 -4.31 6.51 7.28
CA ALA A 124 -4.21 7.01 5.91
C ALA A 124 -4.46 8.52 5.82
N ALA A 125 -3.78 9.18 4.88
CA ALA A 125 -3.89 10.61 4.62
C ALA A 125 -3.44 11.00 3.21
N TRP A 126 -3.77 12.22 2.78
CA TRP A 126 -3.42 12.75 1.45
C TRP A 126 -2.15 13.62 1.48
N SER A 127 -1.79 14.17 2.64
CA SER A 127 -0.55 14.94 2.82
C SER A 127 0.35 14.36 3.93
N ARG A 128 1.64 14.72 3.90
CA ARG A 128 2.58 14.32 4.96
C ARG A 128 2.32 15.08 6.26
N GLU A 129 1.88 16.33 6.22
CA GLU A 129 1.53 17.09 7.42
C GLU A 129 0.42 16.41 8.23
N GLU A 130 -0.55 15.80 7.54
CA GLU A 130 -1.65 15.04 8.17
C GLU A 130 -1.16 13.79 8.90
N LEU A 131 -0.01 13.23 8.50
CA LEU A 131 0.59 12.04 9.11
C LEU A 131 1.56 12.36 10.26
N ARG A 132 2.04 13.60 10.35
CA ARG A 132 3.04 14.02 11.34
C ARG A 132 2.72 13.65 12.80
N PRO A 133 1.45 13.62 13.26
CA PRO A 133 1.13 13.16 14.61
C PRO A 133 1.39 11.66 14.86
N HIS A 134 1.53 10.86 13.81
CA HIS A 134 1.60 9.40 13.87
C HIS A 134 2.99 8.84 13.54
N VAL A 135 3.83 9.65 12.92
CA VAL A 135 5.17 9.30 12.44
C VAL A 135 6.08 10.52 12.49
N ASP A 136 7.29 10.35 13.03
CA ASP A 136 8.38 11.29 12.81
C ASP A 136 8.87 11.07 11.37
N LEU A 137 8.28 11.83 10.44
CA LEU A 137 8.65 11.90 9.02
C LEU A 137 9.73 12.94 8.76
#